data_AF-A0A0B2NXK7-F1
#
_entry.id   AF-A0A0B2NXK7-F1
#
_cell.length_a   1.000
_cell.length_b   1.000
_cell.length_c   1.000
_cell.angle_alpha   90.00
_cell.angle_beta   90.00
_cell.angle_gamma   90.00
#
_symmetry.space_group_name_H-M   'P 1'
#
loop_
_entity.id
_entity.type
_entity.pdbx_description
1 polymer ?
#
loop_
_entity_poly.entity_id
_entity_poly.type
_entity_poly.pdbx_seq_one_letter_code
_entity_poly.pdbx_strand_id
1 'polypeptide(L)'
;MATTAYCSSKEMKALKMVQIQVSQARSWVDGYVRLHGLLDKKYVALEDCVKLYGESESRLSHMLTDMNVYTTHDALTWISSVMTSHKTCLDELKAKGFPEPPQELDKNMTMMLREALVSYAKNRGKTKEPLQETLLESNGGLLASWSSGTSNADFTVAQDGSGTHKTIIEAIDALAAMDSSRPSRPVIYVKSGVYNEKVDIGINLKNVMFVGDGIDQTIVTGNKNVIQGYSTISSATFDVSGDGFWARDMTFENTAGPSGHQAVALRVSSDLSVFYKCSFKGYQDTLLVHSNRQFYRDCHIYGTIDFIFGDASVVFQNCDIFLRRPMDHQTNFITAQGRDDPNKPTGISIQSCQVKPAYDFDSYKDSIRSYLGRPWKQYSRTLFLKTDLDGLIDPKGWGEWNGDFALSTLYYGEYMNTGSGASTQNRVTWPGFRVLNNDDEATPFSVSQFLQGEQWIPATGVPFWSGI
;
A
#
# COMPACT_ATOMS: atom_id res chain seq x y z
N MET A 1 -19.75 23.77 24.60
CA MET A 1 -18.42 23.35 25.08
C MET A 1 -18.03 22.10 24.31
N ALA A 2 -17.13 22.25 23.33
CA ALA A 2 -16.63 21.16 22.52
C ALA A 2 -15.58 20.37 23.32
N THR A 3 -15.81 19.08 23.54
CA THR A 3 -14.82 18.16 24.10
C THR A 3 -13.94 17.66 22.96
N THR A 4 -12.75 18.23 22.82
CA THR A 4 -11.66 17.70 21.99
C THR A 4 -11.14 16.39 22.58
N ALA A 5 -10.72 15.46 21.71
CA ALA A 5 -10.22 14.15 22.11
C ALA A 5 -8.94 14.28 22.95
N TYR A 6 -9.04 14.13 24.26
CA TYR A 6 -7.85 14.04 25.11
C TYR A 6 -7.19 12.67 24.95
N CYS A 7 -6.01 12.63 24.32
CA CYS A 7 -5.08 11.52 24.44
C CYS A 7 -4.77 11.32 25.94
N SER A 8 -4.99 10.12 26.48
CA SER A 8 -4.75 9.87 27.89
C SER A 8 -3.24 9.98 28.21
N SER A 9 -2.88 10.35 29.44
CA SER A 9 -1.47 10.41 29.86
C SER A 9 -0.74 9.06 29.69
N LYS A 10 -1.49 7.95 29.60
CA LYS A 10 -0.99 6.60 29.36
C LYS A 10 -0.66 6.36 27.88
N GLU A 11 -1.53 6.78 26.96
CA GLU A 11 -1.30 6.67 25.50
C GLU A 11 -0.10 7.51 25.06
N MET A 12 0.02 8.73 25.58
CA MET A 12 1.21 9.56 25.34
C MET A 12 2.51 8.92 25.81
N LYS A 13 2.50 8.29 26.99
CA LYS A 13 3.67 7.58 27.52
C LYS A 13 4.04 6.40 26.62
N ALA A 14 3.06 5.63 26.17
CA ALA A 14 3.28 4.52 25.24
C ALA A 14 3.88 5.01 23.92
N LEU A 15 3.31 6.04 23.29
CA LEU A 15 3.83 6.61 22.04
C LEU A 15 5.25 7.15 22.17
N LYS A 16 5.57 7.85 23.28
CA LYS A 16 6.93 8.33 23.54
C LYS A 16 7.92 7.17 23.70
N MET A 17 7.54 6.10 24.40
CA MET A 17 8.39 4.92 24.54
C MET A 17 8.64 4.24 23.20
N VAL A 18 7.59 4.09 22.37
CA VAL A 18 7.73 3.58 21.00
C VAL A 18 8.67 4.45 20.17
N GLN A 19 8.51 5.78 20.21
CA GLN A 19 9.40 6.71 19.49
C GLN A 19 10.86 6.53 19.90
N ILE A 20 11.15 6.45 21.19
CA ILE A 20 12.51 6.21 21.70
C ILE A 20 13.08 4.89 21.16
N GLN A 21 12.28 3.81 21.16
CA GLN A 21 12.72 2.50 20.65
C GLN A 21 12.97 2.53 19.14
N VAL A 22 12.08 3.17 18.37
CA VAL A 22 12.27 3.34 16.92
C VAL A 22 13.56 4.13 16.65
N SER A 23 13.83 5.21 17.39
CA SER A 23 15.07 5.99 17.26
C SER A 23 16.32 5.20 17.61
N GLN A 24 16.26 4.38 18.66
CA GLN A 24 17.35 3.50 19.04
C GLN A 24 17.61 2.43 17.97
N ALA A 25 16.56 1.78 17.47
CA ALA A 25 16.64 0.80 16.40
C ALA A 25 17.24 1.43 15.14
N ARG A 26 16.74 2.59 14.70
CA ARG A 26 17.27 3.32 13.53
C ARG A 26 18.76 3.64 13.70
N SER A 27 19.14 4.23 14.83
CA SER A 27 20.54 4.61 15.12
C SER A 27 21.47 3.40 15.12
N TRP A 28 21.00 2.27 15.67
CA TRP A 28 21.76 1.02 15.67
C TRP A 28 21.97 0.51 14.24
N VAL A 29 20.91 0.43 13.43
CA VAL A 29 21.00 -0.05 12.04
C VAL A 29 21.92 0.86 11.22
N ASP A 30 21.73 2.17 11.32
CA ASP A 30 22.50 3.18 10.60
C ASP A 30 23.99 3.15 10.99
N GLY A 31 24.29 2.97 12.28
CA GLY A 31 25.65 2.72 12.76
C GLY A 31 26.25 1.42 12.20
N TYR A 32 25.46 0.34 12.17
CA TYR A 32 25.91 -0.96 11.65
C TYR A 32 26.18 -0.91 10.14
N VAL A 33 25.30 -0.26 9.37
CA VAL A 33 25.48 -0.01 7.92
C VAL A 33 26.74 0.80 7.67
N ARG A 34 26.99 1.89 8.42
CA ARG A 34 28.22 2.67 8.25
C ARG A 34 29.50 1.87 8.54
N LEU A 35 29.46 0.97 9.51
CA LEU A 35 30.63 0.17 9.90
C LEU A 35 30.92 -1.00 8.95
N HIS A 36 29.90 -1.58 8.31
CA HIS A 36 30.04 -2.85 7.59
C HIS A 36 29.53 -2.82 6.13
N GLY A 37 28.84 -1.75 5.72
CA GLY A 37 27.99 -1.70 4.52
C GLY A 37 28.69 -1.42 3.20
N LEU A 38 30.02 -1.41 3.12
CA LEU A 38 30.68 -0.91 1.91
C LEU A 38 30.65 -1.85 0.69
N LEU A 39 30.31 -3.15 0.80
CA LEU A 39 30.46 -4.08 -0.36
C LEU A 39 29.50 -5.29 -0.47
N ASP A 40 28.59 -5.56 0.47
CA ASP A 40 27.74 -6.78 0.40
C ASP A 40 26.26 -6.46 0.20
N LYS A 41 25.63 -7.10 -0.80
CA LYS A 41 24.18 -7.01 -1.07
C LYS A 41 23.32 -7.48 0.11
N LYS A 42 23.91 -8.20 1.07
CA LYS A 42 23.25 -8.52 2.36
C LYS A 42 22.87 -7.27 3.18
N TYR A 43 23.54 -6.13 3.00
CA TYR A 43 23.25 -4.91 3.76
C TYR A 43 22.08 -4.10 3.20
N VAL A 44 21.53 -4.44 2.03
CA VAL A 44 20.37 -3.74 1.44
C VAL A 44 19.15 -3.80 2.38
N ALA A 45 18.91 -4.93 3.04
CA ALA A 45 17.80 -5.05 4.01
C ALA A 45 17.99 -4.14 5.24
N LEU A 46 19.24 -3.82 5.61
CA LEU A 46 19.52 -2.88 6.70
C LEU A 46 19.27 -1.43 6.24
N GLU A 47 19.62 -1.07 5.00
CA GLU A 47 19.27 0.24 4.43
C GLU A 47 17.75 0.44 4.39
N ASP A 48 17.00 -0.61 4.01
CA ASP A 48 15.53 -0.58 4.07
C ASP A 48 15.03 -0.36 5.50
N CYS A 49 15.63 -1.03 6.50
CA CYS A 49 15.29 -0.79 7.90
C CYS A 49 15.54 0.68 8.33
N VAL A 50 16.63 1.31 7.89
CA VAL A 50 16.88 2.74 8.19
C VAL A 50 15.76 3.60 7.61
N LYS A 51 15.35 3.34 6.36
CA LYS A 51 14.23 4.05 5.71
C LYS A 51 12.93 3.85 6.47
N LEU A 52 12.55 2.60 6.74
CA LEU A 52 11.31 2.24 7.43
C LEU A 52 11.20 2.84 8.83
N TYR A 53 12.31 2.86 9.59
CA TYR A 53 12.32 3.50 10.90
C TYR A 53 12.33 5.02 10.79
N GLY A 54 13.00 5.62 9.81
CA GLY A 54 12.94 7.07 9.57
C GLY A 54 11.52 7.54 9.22
N GLU A 55 10.79 6.79 8.40
CA GLU A 55 9.36 7.02 8.13
C GLU A 55 8.52 6.94 9.42
N SER A 56 8.80 5.93 10.25
CA SER A 56 8.10 5.69 11.52
C SER A 56 8.35 6.82 12.53
N GLU A 57 9.59 7.33 12.64
CA GLU A 57 9.92 8.45 13.51
C GLU A 57 9.20 9.73 13.11
N SER A 58 9.17 10.04 11.80
CA SER A 58 8.45 11.23 11.28
C SER A 58 6.98 11.18 11.69
N ARG A 59 6.36 10.02 11.53
CA ARG A 59 4.94 9.80 11.86
C ARG A 59 4.66 9.84 13.36
N LEU A 60 5.50 9.22 14.19
CA LEU A 60 5.38 9.29 15.65
C LEU A 60 5.62 10.72 16.18
N SER A 61 6.56 11.45 15.58
CA SER A 61 6.83 12.85 15.94
C SER A 61 5.60 13.71 15.69
N HIS A 62 4.98 13.56 14.51
CA HIS A 62 3.72 14.25 14.17
C HIS A 62 2.62 13.99 15.21
N MET A 63 2.44 12.74 15.63
CA MET A 63 1.46 12.37 16.65
C MET A 63 1.72 12.98 18.03
N LEU A 64 2.99 13.27 18.36
CA LEU A 64 3.41 13.80 19.65
C LEU A 64 3.44 15.33 19.69
N THR A 65 3.62 15.99 18.54
CA THR A 65 3.66 17.45 18.45
C THR A 65 2.29 18.09 18.35
N ASP A 66 1.33 17.44 17.68
CA ASP A 66 0.06 18.07 17.34
C ASP A 66 -1.17 17.21 17.68
N MET A 67 -1.43 17.06 18.98
CA MET A 67 -2.45 16.13 19.51
C MET A 67 -3.91 16.54 19.24
N ASN A 68 -4.15 17.76 18.75
CA ASN A 68 -5.50 18.24 18.45
C ASN A 68 -5.90 18.04 16.98
N VAL A 69 -5.00 17.51 16.14
CA VAL A 69 -5.13 17.54 14.67
C VAL A 69 -5.39 16.16 14.05
N TYR A 70 -5.46 15.09 14.86
CA TYR A 70 -5.75 13.75 14.37
C TYR A 70 -6.84 13.03 15.17
N THR A 71 -7.58 12.17 14.50
CA THR A 71 -8.64 11.34 15.07
C THR A 71 -8.08 10.06 15.71
N THR A 72 -8.90 9.35 16.49
CA THR A 72 -8.54 8.01 16.98
C THR A 72 -8.28 7.04 15.82
N HIS A 73 -8.95 7.21 14.68
CA HIS A 73 -8.71 6.38 13.50
C HIS A 73 -7.35 6.64 12.86
N ASP A 74 -6.97 7.92 12.74
CA ASP A 74 -5.64 8.30 12.24
C ASP A 74 -4.55 7.71 13.13
N ALA A 75 -4.70 7.83 14.46
CA ALA A 75 -3.77 7.24 15.40
C ALA A 75 -3.63 5.72 15.24
N LEU A 76 -4.74 5.00 15.12
CA LEU A 76 -4.73 3.55 14.86
C LEU A 76 -4.03 3.22 13.54
N THR A 77 -4.31 3.98 12.48
CA THR A 77 -3.71 3.80 11.15
C THR A 77 -2.19 4.00 11.21
N TRP A 78 -1.74 5.07 11.86
CA TRP A 78 -0.33 5.42 11.94
C TRP A 78 0.47 4.51 12.86
N ILE A 79 -0.07 4.13 14.03
CA ILE A 79 0.56 3.11 14.91
C ILE A 79 0.62 1.77 14.17
N SER A 80 -0.44 1.39 13.46
CA SER A 80 -0.45 0.19 12.62
C SER A 80 0.65 0.24 11.57
N SER A 81 0.84 1.38 10.91
CA SER A 81 1.92 1.57 9.94
C SER A 81 3.31 1.47 10.56
N VAL A 82 3.53 1.99 11.76
CA VAL A 82 4.82 1.84 12.47
C VAL A 82 5.09 0.37 12.77
N MET A 83 4.07 -0.37 13.21
CA MET A 83 4.17 -1.81 13.42
C MET A 83 4.46 -2.57 12.13
N THR A 84 3.80 -2.22 11.02
CA THR A 84 4.10 -2.79 9.71
C THR A 84 5.55 -2.53 9.31
N SER A 85 6.01 -1.28 9.35
CA SER A 85 7.41 -0.93 9.04
C SER A 85 8.42 -1.71 9.88
N HIS A 86 8.17 -1.83 11.19
CA HIS A 86 9.01 -2.63 12.07
C HIS A 86 9.05 -4.10 11.64
N LYS A 87 7.88 -4.72 11.42
CA LYS A 87 7.80 -6.14 11.03
C LYS A 87 8.41 -6.41 9.67
N THR A 88 8.20 -5.53 8.70
CA THR A 88 8.83 -5.65 7.38
C THR A 88 10.34 -5.61 7.49
N CYS A 89 10.92 -4.72 8.31
CA CYS A 89 12.35 -4.71 8.58
C CYS A 89 12.85 -6.07 9.14
N LEU A 90 12.15 -6.62 10.14
CA LEU A 90 12.53 -7.92 10.72
C LEU A 90 12.44 -9.06 9.71
N ASP A 91 11.39 -9.08 8.89
CA ASP A 91 11.17 -10.10 7.86
C ASP A 91 12.24 -10.06 6.77
N GLU A 92 12.62 -8.87 6.30
CA GLU A 92 13.66 -8.70 5.27
C GLU A 92 15.05 -9.09 5.80
N LEU A 93 15.37 -8.74 7.06
CA LEU A 93 16.60 -9.21 7.70
C LEU A 93 16.64 -10.74 7.79
N LYS A 94 15.53 -11.36 8.23
CA LYS A 94 15.43 -12.82 8.28
C LYS A 94 15.59 -13.45 6.90
N ALA A 95 14.96 -12.88 5.87
CA ALA A 95 15.06 -13.36 4.48
C ALA A 95 16.49 -13.28 3.93
N LYS A 96 17.30 -12.31 4.39
CA LYS A 96 18.73 -12.19 4.03
C LYS A 96 19.67 -13.03 4.91
N GLY A 97 19.12 -13.87 5.79
CA GLY A 97 19.89 -14.81 6.61
C GLY A 97 20.49 -14.22 7.88
N PHE A 98 19.96 -13.08 8.37
CA PHE A 98 20.26 -12.62 9.71
C PHE A 98 19.55 -13.56 10.72
N PRO A 99 20.28 -14.31 11.56
CA PRO A 99 19.73 -15.47 12.28
C PRO A 99 18.66 -15.09 13.31
N GLU A 100 18.81 -13.94 13.98
CA GLU A 100 17.77 -13.29 14.78
C GLU A 100 17.97 -11.76 14.70
N PRO A 101 16.88 -10.97 14.74
CA PRO A 101 17.05 -9.53 14.83
C PRO A 101 17.77 -9.19 16.13
N PRO A 102 18.82 -8.34 16.10
CA PRO A 102 19.48 -7.86 17.30
C PRO A 102 18.44 -7.43 18.35
N GLN A 103 18.69 -7.73 19.62
CA GLN A 103 17.77 -7.38 20.71
C GLN A 103 17.40 -5.89 20.70
N GLU A 104 18.29 -5.03 20.22
CA GLU A 104 18.05 -3.58 20.05
C GLU A 104 17.03 -3.23 18.96
N LEU A 105 16.72 -4.13 18.02
CA LEU A 105 15.70 -3.93 16.99
C LEU A 105 14.28 -4.25 17.45
N ASP A 106 14.09 -5.28 18.28
CA ASP A 106 12.78 -5.69 18.80
C ASP A 106 12.79 -5.75 20.33
N LYS A 107 13.33 -4.70 20.98
CA LYS A 107 13.46 -4.55 22.44
C LYS A 107 12.10 -4.30 23.10
N ASN A 108 11.18 -5.25 22.92
CA ASN A 108 9.76 -5.15 23.24
C ASN A 108 8.97 -4.14 22.39
N MET A 109 9.54 -3.63 21.29
CA MET A 109 8.86 -2.66 20.43
C MET A 109 7.55 -3.25 19.86
N THR A 110 7.57 -4.51 19.42
CA THR A 110 6.35 -5.23 19.04
C THR A 110 5.30 -5.19 20.15
N MET A 111 5.67 -5.47 21.40
CA MET A 111 4.74 -5.47 22.53
C MET A 111 4.18 -4.08 22.82
N MET A 112 5.03 -3.04 22.82
CA MET A 112 4.61 -1.66 23.07
C MET A 112 3.63 -1.16 21.99
N LEU A 113 3.89 -1.49 20.73
CA LEU A 113 3.00 -1.15 19.62
C LEU A 113 1.65 -1.85 19.74
N ARG A 114 1.64 -3.13 20.15
CA ARG A 114 0.39 -3.86 20.43
C ARG A 114 -0.41 -3.22 21.56
N GLU A 115 0.25 -2.86 22.66
CA GLU A 115 -0.41 -2.17 23.77
C GLU A 115 -1.00 -0.82 23.35
N ALA A 116 -0.28 -0.07 22.53
CA ALA A 116 -0.76 1.19 21.96
C ALA A 116 -2.00 0.95 21.07
N LEU A 117 -1.94 -0.02 20.15
CA LEU A 117 -3.08 -0.39 19.30
C LEU A 117 -4.32 -0.76 20.14
N VAL A 118 -4.15 -1.62 21.15
CA VAL A 118 -5.26 -2.03 22.03
C VAL A 118 -5.86 -0.85 22.79
N SER A 119 -5.03 0.10 23.25
CA SER A 119 -5.50 1.29 23.95
C SER A 119 -6.38 2.16 23.04
N TYR A 120 -5.87 2.51 21.86
CA TYR A 120 -6.61 3.35 20.90
C TYR A 120 -7.85 2.62 20.36
N ALA A 121 -7.78 1.30 20.14
CA ALA A 121 -8.91 0.51 19.65
C ALA A 121 -10.09 0.48 20.64
N LYS A 122 -9.82 0.42 21.96
CA LYS A 122 -10.85 0.48 23.01
C LYS A 122 -11.58 1.83 23.10
N ASN A 123 -10.98 2.88 22.56
CA ASN A 123 -11.52 4.24 22.55
C ASN A 123 -12.24 4.59 21.25
N ARG A 124 -12.24 3.68 20.25
CA ARG A 124 -12.94 3.82 18.98
C ARG A 124 -14.45 4.04 19.23
N GLY A 125 -14.97 5.21 18.81
CA GLY A 125 -16.39 5.58 18.93
C GLY A 125 -16.80 6.32 20.21
N LYS A 126 -15.88 6.60 21.15
CA LYS A 126 -16.17 7.39 22.38
C LYS A 126 -15.93 8.89 22.23
N THR A 127 -15.32 9.31 21.13
CA THR A 127 -14.99 10.70 20.81
C THR A 127 -15.89 11.17 19.68
N LYS A 128 -16.59 12.31 19.87
CA LYS A 128 -17.15 13.04 18.74
C LYS A 128 -15.96 13.56 17.94
N GLU A 129 -15.69 12.96 16.80
CA GLU A 129 -14.63 13.41 15.91
C GLU A 129 -14.91 14.87 15.53
N PRO A 130 -13.95 15.78 15.69
CA PRO A 130 -14.01 17.03 14.98
C PRO A 130 -14.10 16.65 13.49
N LEU A 131 -15.16 17.08 12.82
CA LEU A 131 -15.09 17.22 11.36
C LEU A 131 -13.84 18.06 11.12
N GLN A 132 -12.83 17.48 10.50
CA GLN A 132 -11.69 18.24 10.04
C GLN A 132 -12.21 19.10 8.87
N GLU A 133 -12.87 20.21 9.21
CA GLU A 133 -12.99 21.37 8.33
C GLU A 133 -11.56 21.79 8.06
N THR A 134 -10.95 21.29 6.97
CA THR A 134 -9.92 21.94 6.14
C THR A 134 -9.13 20.94 5.28
N LEU A 135 -9.78 20.40 4.23
CA LEU A 135 -9.14 20.21 2.92
C LEU A 135 -10.02 20.74 1.76
N LEU A 136 -11.16 21.37 2.10
CA LEU A 136 -12.16 21.84 1.14
C LEU A 136 -11.89 23.25 0.60
N GLU A 137 -10.87 23.95 1.08
CA GLU A 137 -10.59 25.30 0.60
C GLU A 137 -9.54 25.29 -0.52
N SER A 138 -10.05 25.61 -1.72
CA SER A 138 -9.38 26.32 -2.84
C SER A 138 -8.98 25.57 -4.10
N ASN A 139 -9.42 24.33 -4.36
CA ASN A 139 -9.55 23.71 -5.71
C ASN A 139 -9.99 22.23 -5.62
N GLY A 140 -11.22 21.96 -5.18
CA GLY A 140 -11.75 20.60 -5.18
C GLY A 140 -11.75 20.02 -6.61
N GLY A 141 -11.25 18.80 -6.76
CA GLY A 141 -11.34 18.07 -8.02
C GLY A 141 -10.10 18.04 -8.91
N LEU A 142 -8.97 18.58 -8.45
CA LEU A 142 -7.75 18.75 -9.24
C LEU A 142 -7.30 17.47 -9.98
N LEU A 143 -7.34 16.30 -9.32
CA LEU A 143 -6.90 15.04 -9.93
C LEU A 143 -7.84 14.59 -11.05
N ALA A 144 -9.15 14.63 -10.82
CA ALA A 144 -10.15 14.15 -11.78
C ALA A 144 -10.42 15.14 -12.93
N SER A 145 -10.20 16.43 -12.73
CA SER A 145 -10.37 17.45 -13.77
C SER A 145 -9.09 17.76 -14.54
N TRP A 146 -7.94 17.23 -14.11
CA TRP A 146 -6.65 17.49 -14.76
C TRP A 146 -6.69 17.24 -16.27
N SER A 147 -6.17 18.22 -17.02
CA SER A 147 -5.87 18.06 -18.45
C SER A 147 -4.68 18.93 -18.85
N SER A 148 -3.82 18.42 -19.72
CA SER A 148 -2.61 19.12 -20.18
C SER A 148 -2.91 20.42 -20.95
N GLY A 149 -4.14 20.59 -21.47
CA GLY A 149 -4.55 21.79 -22.22
C GLY A 149 -5.10 22.92 -21.36
N THR A 150 -5.54 22.65 -20.12
CA THR A 150 -6.21 23.66 -19.27
C THR A 150 -5.65 23.76 -17.85
N SER A 151 -4.85 22.78 -17.42
CA SER A 151 -4.26 22.74 -16.08
C SER A 151 -2.78 23.15 -16.12
N ASN A 152 -2.31 23.77 -15.04
CA ASN A 152 -0.91 24.17 -14.90
C ASN A 152 -0.17 23.18 -14.00
N ALA A 153 1.00 22.72 -14.45
CA ALA A 153 1.90 21.89 -13.65
C ALA A 153 3.04 22.74 -13.10
N ASP A 154 3.48 22.44 -11.87
CA ASP A 154 4.68 23.06 -11.29
C ASP A 154 5.94 22.55 -12.01
N PHE A 155 5.94 21.26 -12.37
CA PHE A 155 7.00 20.64 -13.15
C PHE A 155 6.43 19.84 -14.32
N THR A 156 7.06 19.98 -15.49
CA THR A 156 6.77 19.15 -16.67
C THR A 156 8.00 18.34 -17.01
N VAL A 157 7.87 17.02 -17.00
CA VAL A 157 8.93 16.08 -17.35
C VAL A 157 8.73 15.62 -18.79
N ALA A 158 9.71 15.82 -19.65
CA ALA A 158 9.66 15.38 -21.04
C ALA A 158 11.05 15.01 -21.58
N GLN A 159 11.21 13.78 -22.05
CA GLN A 159 12.49 13.27 -22.57
C GLN A 159 12.94 14.00 -23.86
N ASP A 160 12.00 14.57 -24.61
CA ASP A 160 12.25 15.35 -25.84
C ASP A 160 12.77 16.77 -25.58
N GLY A 161 12.85 17.20 -24.32
CA GLY A 161 13.30 18.54 -23.92
C GLY A 161 12.21 19.63 -23.99
N SER A 162 10.95 19.28 -24.26
CA SER A 162 9.82 20.22 -24.26
C SER A 162 9.27 20.55 -22.87
N GLY A 163 9.80 19.92 -21.82
CA GLY A 163 9.43 20.11 -20.42
C GLY A 163 10.45 20.95 -19.65
N THR A 164 10.19 21.18 -18.36
CA THR A 164 11.13 21.82 -17.44
C THR A 164 12.26 20.89 -17.00
N HIS A 165 12.02 19.57 -17.02
CA HIS A 165 12.99 18.53 -16.64
C HIS A 165 12.97 17.39 -17.67
N LYS A 166 14.07 16.65 -17.79
CA LYS A 166 14.16 15.50 -18.72
C LYS A 166 13.79 14.19 -18.05
N THR A 167 14.03 14.09 -16.74
CA THR A 167 13.79 12.90 -15.93
C THR A 167 12.84 13.20 -14.78
N ILE A 168 12.21 12.15 -14.25
CA ILE A 168 11.31 12.27 -13.09
C ILE A 168 12.11 12.60 -11.83
N ILE A 169 13.28 11.97 -11.66
CA ILE A 169 14.18 12.21 -10.52
C ILE A 169 14.60 13.68 -10.46
N GLU A 170 14.99 14.29 -11.59
CA GLU A 170 15.36 15.71 -11.63
C GLU A 170 14.23 16.63 -11.12
N ALA A 171 12.97 16.36 -11.51
CA ALA A 171 11.82 17.14 -11.04
C ALA A 171 11.55 16.95 -9.53
N ILE A 172 11.78 15.74 -9.01
CA ILE A 172 11.64 15.43 -7.58
C ILE A 172 12.74 16.12 -6.78
N ASP A 173 13.98 16.08 -7.25
CA ASP A 173 15.12 16.76 -6.61
C ASP A 173 14.90 18.27 -6.56
N ALA A 174 14.42 18.85 -7.67
CA ALA A 174 14.02 20.26 -7.72
C ALA A 174 12.90 20.58 -6.73
N LEU A 175 11.88 19.72 -6.63
CA LEU A 175 10.80 19.89 -5.66
C LEU A 175 11.30 19.81 -4.21
N ALA A 176 12.20 18.87 -3.91
CA ALA A 176 12.78 18.70 -2.59
C ALA A 176 13.62 19.91 -2.15
N ALA A 177 14.21 20.64 -3.10
CA ALA A 177 15.00 21.84 -2.84
C ALA A 177 14.17 23.12 -2.59
N MET A 178 12.85 23.10 -2.81
CA MET A 178 12.01 24.31 -2.74
C MET A 178 11.71 24.85 -1.34
N ASP A 179 12.02 24.09 -0.27
CA ASP A 179 11.80 24.48 1.13
C ASP A 179 10.47 25.24 1.37
N SER A 180 10.50 26.48 1.84
CA SER A 180 9.30 27.31 2.11
C SER A 180 8.54 27.79 0.87
N SER A 181 9.14 27.73 -0.32
CA SER A 181 8.50 28.13 -1.60
C SER A 181 7.68 27.00 -2.24
N ARG A 182 7.68 25.81 -1.62
CA ARG A 182 7.01 24.63 -2.14
C ARG A 182 5.48 24.81 -2.21
N PRO A 183 4.84 24.49 -3.34
CA PRO A 183 3.38 24.49 -3.45
C PRO A 183 2.73 23.56 -2.43
N SER A 184 1.52 23.89 -1.98
CA SER A 184 0.75 23.05 -1.04
C SER A 184 0.37 21.69 -1.65
N ARG A 185 0.22 21.64 -2.97
CA ARG A 185 -0.10 20.47 -3.80
C ARG A 185 0.78 20.52 -5.07
N PRO A 186 2.07 20.13 -5.00
CA PRO A 186 2.95 20.17 -6.16
C PRO A 186 2.48 19.21 -7.25
N VAL A 187 2.33 19.67 -8.48
CA VAL A 187 1.91 18.87 -9.62
C VAL A 187 3.09 18.62 -10.56
N ILE A 188 3.43 17.34 -10.76
CA ILE A 188 4.43 16.86 -11.70
C ILE A 188 3.69 16.20 -12.87
N TYR A 189 3.69 16.88 -14.02
CA TYR A 189 3.17 16.34 -15.27
C TYR A 189 4.28 15.61 -16.03
N VAL A 190 4.09 14.33 -16.29
CA VAL A 190 5.05 13.47 -16.98
C VAL A 190 4.49 13.13 -18.36
N LYS A 191 5.09 13.70 -19.41
CA LYS A 191 4.65 13.45 -20.78
C LYS A 191 4.81 11.99 -21.19
N SER A 192 4.18 11.63 -22.31
CA SER A 192 4.30 10.30 -22.90
C SER A 192 5.77 9.91 -23.11
N GLY A 193 6.12 8.69 -22.71
CA GLY A 193 7.48 8.19 -22.76
C GLY A 193 7.69 7.00 -21.83
N VAL A 194 8.85 6.37 -21.98
CA VAL A 194 9.29 5.27 -21.10
C VAL A 194 10.47 5.79 -20.27
N TYR A 195 10.22 5.96 -18.98
CA TYR A 195 11.14 6.48 -17.98
C TYR A 195 11.72 5.32 -17.18
N ASN A 196 12.92 4.87 -17.58
CA ASN A 196 13.63 3.81 -16.87
C ASN A 196 14.40 4.39 -15.68
N GLU A 197 13.68 4.61 -14.58
CA GLU A 197 14.14 5.33 -13.39
C GLU A 197 13.64 4.60 -12.13
N LYS A 198 14.47 4.55 -11.08
CA LYS A 198 13.99 4.20 -9.73
C LYS A 198 13.61 5.48 -9.02
N VAL A 199 12.31 5.65 -8.78
CA VAL A 199 11.75 6.89 -8.23
C VAL A 199 11.37 6.70 -6.75
N ASP A 200 11.73 7.67 -5.91
CA ASP A 200 11.39 7.68 -4.48
C ASP A 200 10.73 9.02 -4.08
N ILE A 201 9.46 8.96 -3.66
CA ILE A 201 8.74 10.09 -3.07
C ILE A 201 8.84 9.95 -1.55
N GLY A 202 9.94 10.47 -1.00
CA GLY A 202 10.25 10.35 0.43
C GLY A 202 9.20 10.99 1.36
N ILE A 203 9.23 10.62 2.64
CA ILE A 203 8.24 11.01 3.67
C ILE A 203 8.01 12.54 3.81
N ASN A 204 9.01 13.35 3.46
CA ASN A 204 8.94 14.81 3.50
C ASN A 204 8.24 15.41 2.26
N LEU A 205 8.15 14.65 1.17
CA LEU A 205 7.48 15.06 -0.07
C LEU A 205 5.97 14.77 -0.01
N LYS A 206 5.28 15.46 0.90
CA LYS A 206 3.81 15.36 1.09
C LYS A 206 3.03 15.98 -0.06
N ASN A 207 1.79 15.54 -0.28
CA ASN A 207 0.84 16.10 -1.22
C ASN A 207 1.30 16.16 -2.68
N VAL A 208 2.29 15.37 -3.10
CA VAL A 208 2.72 15.39 -4.50
C VAL A 208 1.67 14.72 -5.38
N MET A 209 1.37 15.36 -6.52
CA MET A 209 0.45 14.85 -7.53
C MET A 209 1.22 14.56 -8.82
N PHE A 210 1.11 13.32 -9.30
CA PHE A 210 1.63 12.89 -10.59
C PHE A 210 0.50 12.73 -11.60
N VAL A 211 0.73 13.20 -12.81
CA VAL A 211 -0.21 13.06 -13.93
C VAL A 211 0.55 12.72 -15.19
N GLY A 212 0.09 11.69 -15.90
CA GLY A 212 0.65 11.28 -17.19
C GLY A 212 -0.25 11.64 -18.37
N ASP A 213 0.17 11.24 -19.57
CA ASP A 213 -0.63 11.37 -20.80
C ASP A 213 -1.58 10.18 -21.03
N GLY A 214 -1.56 9.17 -20.17
CA GLY A 214 -2.44 8.01 -20.24
C GLY A 214 -1.78 6.71 -19.78
N ILE A 215 -2.62 5.74 -19.38
CA ILE A 215 -2.19 4.34 -19.23
C ILE A 215 -1.48 3.90 -20.53
N ASP A 216 -0.32 3.28 -20.39
CA ASP A 216 0.55 2.82 -21.46
C ASP A 216 1.09 3.90 -22.41
N GLN A 217 0.87 5.18 -22.12
CA GLN A 217 1.52 6.30 -22.79
C GLN A 217 2.66 6.88 -21.95
N THR A 218 2.45 7.04 -20.65
CA THR A 218 3.49 7.44 -19.69
C THR A 218 3.82 6.27 -18.77
N ILE A 219 5.04 5.74 -18.90
CA ILE A 219 5.47 4.51 -18.21
C ILE A 219 6.74 4.80 -17.40
N VAL A 220 6.71 4.52 -16.10
CA VAL A 220 7.91 4.42 -15.26
C VAL A 220 8.25 2.95 -15.08
N THR A 221 9.45 2.55 -15.47
CA THR A 221 9.85 1.14 -15.55
C THR A 221 11.19 0.88 -14.86
N GLY A 222 11.36 -0.35 -14.40
CA GLY A 222 12.56 -0.87 -13.76
C GLY A 222 12.56 -2.40 -13.81
N ASN A 223 13.61 -3.05 -13.29
CA ASN A 223 13.72 -4.51 -13.31
C ASN A 223 14.43 -5.11 -12.08
N LYS A 224 14.54 -4.34 -11.00
CA LYS A 224 15.17 -4.80 -9.76
C LYS A 224 14.33 -5.93 -9.16
N ASN A 225 14.99 -6.94 -8.62
CA ASN A 225 14.34 -8.13 -8.09
C ASN A 225 15.23 -8.86 -7.08
N VAL A 226 14.65 -9.80 -6.33
CA VAL A 226 15.36 -10.49 -5.25
C VAL A 226 16.48 -11.41 -5.74
N ILE A 227 16.36 -12.00 -6.94
CA ILE A 227 17.41 -12.85 -7.54
C ILE A 227 18.68 -12.02 -7.80
N GLN A 228 18.54 -10.74 -8.15
CA GLN A 228 19.65 -9.81 -8.29
C GLN A 228 20.24 -9.35 -6.95
N GLY A 229 19.68 -9.79 -5.82
CA GLY A 229 20.16 -9.51 -4.46
C GLY A 229 19.46 -8.34 -3.76
N TYR A 230 18.50 -7.68 -4.41
CA TYR A 230 17.63 -6.69 -3.76
C TYR A 230 16.72 -7.38 -2.72
N SER A 231 16.24 -6.62 -1.74
CA SER A 231 15.08 -7.00 -0.92
C SER A 231 13.79 -6.82 -1.72
N THR A 232 12.67 -7.31 -1.20
CA THR A 232 11.35 -7.06 -1.81
C THR A 232 11.08 -5.55 -1.87
N ILE A 233 11.34 -4.82 -0.78
CA ILE A 233 11.13 -3.36 -0.71
C ILE A 233 12.02 -2.62 -1.71
N SER A 234 13.33 -2.88 -1.68
CA SER A 234 14.28 -2.16 -2.55
C SER A 234 14.16 -2.54 -4.03
N SER A 235 13.38 -3.59 -4.35
CA SER A 235 13.03 -3.94 -5.73
C SER A 235 12.02 -2.97 -6.36
N ALA A 236 11.30 -2.17 -5.56
CA ALA A 236 10.30 -1.22 -6.05
C ALA A 236 10.89 -0.27 -7.11
N THR A 237 10.26 -0.22 -8.28
CA THR A 237 10.54 0.75 -9.34
C THR A 237 10.12 2.16 -8.91
N PHE A 238 8.92 2.29 -8.36
CA PHE A 238 8.40 3.54 -7.81
C PHE A 238 8.04 3.32 -6.34
N ASP A 239 8.50 4.19 -5.45
CA ASP A 239 8.30 4.08 -4.01
C ASP A 239 7.70 5.38 -3.45
N VAL A 240 6.61 5.28 -2.69
CA VAL A 240 5.84 6.42 -2.21
C VAL A 240 5.64 6.35 -0.70
N SER A 241 6.31 7.26 0.01
CA SER A 241 6.19 7.41 1.47
C SER A 241 5.59 8.74 1.90
N GLY A 242 5.67 9.79 1.09
CA GLY A 242 5.07 11.10 1.39
C GLY A 242 3.53 11.06 1.40
N ASP A 243 2.91 11.41 2.53
CA ASP A 243 1.44 11.36 2.71
C ASP A 243 0.70 12.28 1.73
N GLY A 244 -0.52 11.89 1.35
CA GLY A 244 -1.39 12.63 0.43
C GLY A 244 -0.98 12.51 -1.04
N PHE A 245 -0.24 11.47 -1.42
CA PHE A 245 0.22 11.29 -2.80
C PHE A 245 -0.93 10.94 -3.75
N TRP A 246 -1.02 11.64 -4.88
CA TRP A 246 -2.01 11.38 -5.91
C TRP A 246 -1.34 11.03 -7.23
N ALA A 247 -1.86 10.05 -7.95
CA ALA A 247 -1.41 9.72 -9.30
C ALA A 247 -2.57 9.46 -10.24
N ARG A 248 -2.42 9.89 -11.50
CA ARG A 248 -3.37 9.63 -12.56
C ARG A 248 -2.71 9.42 -13.92
N ASP A 249 -3.31 8.55 -14.74
CA ASP A 249 -2.94 8.39 -16.16
C ASP A 249 -1.46 7.98 -16.32
N MET A 250 -0.96 7.16 -15.38
CA MET A 250 0.43 6.67 -15.29
C MET A 250 0.48 5.14 -15.32
N THR A 251 1.58 4.60 -15.82
CA THR A 251 1.91 3.17 -15.69
C THR A 251 3.18 2.98 -14.86
N PHE A 252 3.10 2.14 -13.83
CA PHE A 252 4.22 1.75 -12.98
C PHE A 252 4.57 0.30 -13.27
N GLU A 253 5.81 0.00 -13.65
CA GLU A 253 6.19 -1.30 -14.17
C GLU A 253 7.47 -1.86 -13.55
N ASN A 254 7.49 -3.16 -13.31
CA ASN A 254 8.70 -3.94 -13.10
C ASN A 254 8.79 -5.09 -14.12
N THR A 255 9.84 -5.05 -14.95
CA THR A 255 10.07 -5.94 -16.09
C THR A 255 10.97 -7.14 -15.76
N ALA A 256 11.26 -7.41 -14.49
CA ALA A 256 12.13 -8.53 -14.08
C ALA A 256 11.67 -9.91 -14.61
N GLY A 257 10.38 -10.08 -14.89
CA GLY A 257 9.81 -11.34 -15.34
C GLY A 257 9.55 -12.31 -14.18
N PRO A 258 8.86 -13.44 -14.44
CA PRO A 258 8.49 -14.37 -13.39
C PRO A 258 9.71 -15.13 -12.82
N SER A 259 10.80 -15.23 -13.59
CA SER A 259 12.09 -15.77 -13.13
C SER A 259 12.86 -14.85 -12.20
N GLY A 260 12.48 -13.57 -12.10
CA GLY A 260 13.03 -12.63 -11.12
C GLY A 260 12.52 -12.85 -9.69
N HIS A 261 11.48 -13.68 -9.52
CA HIS A 261 10.69 -13.81 -8.29
C HIS A 261 10.15 -12.43 -7.85
N GLN A 262 10.21 -12.10 -6.55
CA GLN A 262 9.69 -10.84 -6.03
C GLN A 262 10.33 -9.63 -6.71
N ALA A 263 9.49 -8.80 -7.35
CA ALA A 263 9.90 -7.64 -8.13
C ALA A 263 8.78 -6.59 -8.16
N VAL A 264 8.87 -5.61 -7.26
CA VAL A 264 7.81 -4.63 -7.02
C VAL A 264 7.81 -3.55 -8.10
N ALA A 265 6.64 -3.26 -8.67
CA ALA A 265 6.42 -2.13 -9.58
C ALA A 265 6.16 -0.84 -8.80
N LEU A 266 5.26 -0.90 -7.81
CA LEU A 266 4.94 0.22 -6.94
C LEU A 266 4.86 -0.24 -5.47
N ARG A 267 5.54 0.50 -4.58
CA ARG A 267 5.35 0.43 -3.13
C ARG A 267 4.68 1.71 -2.63
N VAL A 268 3.69 1.57 -1.75
CA VAL A 268 2.98 2.70 -1.14
C VAL A 268 2.88 2.56 0.38
N SER A 269 3.48 3.49 1.11
CA SER A 269 3.31 3.73 2.56
C SER A 269 2.76 5.14 2.87
N SER A 270 2.24 5.83 1.84
CA SER A 270 1.58 7.15 1.92
C SER A 270 0.14 7.02 2.41
N ASP A 271 -0.19 7.74 3.49
CA ASP A 271 -1.56 7.85 3.96
C ASP A 271 -2.38 8.80 3.07
N LEU A 272 -3.67 8.51 2.91
CA LEU A 272 -4.59 9.29 2.06
C LEU A 272 -4.15 9.38 0.59
N SER A 273 -3.58 8.29 0.07
CA SER A 273 -3.11 8.21 -1.32
C SER A 273 -4.23 7.78 -2.28
N VAL A 274 -4.25 8.38 -3.48
CA VAL A 274 -5.23 8.10 -4.54
C VAL A 274 -4.54 7.78 -5.85
N PHE A 275 -4.94 6.68 -6.48
CA PHE A 275 -4.55 6.31 -7.82
C PHE A 275 -5.80 6.21 -8.70
N TYR A 276 -5.86 6.99 -9.77
CA TYR A 276 -7.01 7.06 -10.66
C TYR A 276 -6.59 6.85 -12.11
N LYS A 277 -7.12 5.83 -12.80
CA LYS A 277 -6.68 5.48 -14.16
C LYS A 277 -5.18 5.24 -14.25
N CYS A 278 -4.65 4.47 -13.31
CA CYS A 278 -3.25 4.03 -13.34
C CYS A 278 -3.16 2.55 -13.72
N SER A 279 -2.00 2.14 -14.22
CA SER A 279 -1.68 0.72 -14.39
C SER A 279 -0.45 0.31 -13.59
N PHE A 280 -0.50 -0.88 -13.00
CA PHE A 280 0.60 -1.48 -12.25
C PHE A 280 0.94 -2.82 -12.88
N LYS A 281 2.17 -2.98 -13.36
CA LYS A 281 2.58 -4.10 -14.20
C LYS A 281 3.79 -4.82 -13.63
N GLY A 282 3.64 -6.10 -13.38
CA GLY A 282 4.71 -6.96 -12.90
C GLY A 282 4.34 -8.44 -13.03
N TYR A 283 5.04 -9.28 -12.26
CA TYR A 283 4.74 -10.71 -12.15
C TYR A 283 4.50 -11.05 -10.68
N GLN A 284 5.53 -11.43 -9.93
CA GLN A 284 5.41 -11.70 -8.50
C GLN A 284 5.62 -10.40 -7.71
N ASP A 285 4.74 -10.15 -6.73
CA ASP A 285 4.81 -8.99 -5.83
C ASP A 285 4.66 -7.62 -6.55
N THR A 286 3.81 -7.52 -7.57
CA THR A 286 3.66 -6.29 -8.39
C THR A 286 3.36 -5.02 -7.58
N LEU A 287 2.33 -5.04 -6.73
CA LEU A 287 1.82 -3.87 -6.00
C LEU A 287 1.90 -4.11 -4.49
N LEU A 288 2.86 -3.43 -3.85
CA LEU A 288 3.05 -3.45 -2.41
C LEU A 288 2.23 -2.31 -1.77
N VAL A 289 1.00 -2.63 -1.37
CA VAL A 289 0.15 -1.78 -0.52
C VAL A 289 0.65 -1.85 0.93
N HIS A 290 1.85 -1.31 1.16
CA HIS A 290 2.63 -1.52 2.38
C HIS A 290 1.84 -1.16 3.65
N SER A 291 1.36 0.07 3.77
CA SER A 291 0.68 0.56 4.98
C SER A 291 -0.19 1.80 4.72
N ASN A 292 -0.94 2.22 5.75
CA ASN A 292 -1.85 3.38 5.75
C ASN A 292 -3.07 3.25 4.82
N ARG A 293 -3.84 4.34 4.63
CA ARG A 293 -5.06 4.35 3.82
C ARG A 293 -4.77 4.68 2.37
N GLN A 294 -5.29 3.85 1.46
CA GLN A 294 -5.04 3.95 0.02
C GLN A 294 -6.33 3.68 -0.78
N PHE A 295 -6.54 4.43 -1.86
CA PHE A 295 -7.70 4.26 -2.75
C PHE A 295 -7.26 4.14 -4.21
N TYR A 296 -7.74 3.10 -4.88
CA TYR A 296 -7.43 2.81 -6.29
C TYR A 296 -8.74 2.75 -7.08
N ARG A 297 -8.90 3.62 -8.08
CA ARG A 297 -10.11 3.75 -8.90
C ARG A 297 -9.80 3.60 -10.39
N ASP A 298 -10.58 2.81 -11.10
CA ASP A 298 -10.47 2.63 -12.56
C ASP A 298 -9.03 2.24 -12.99
N CYS A 299 -8.36 1.41 -12.18
CA CYS A 299 -6.97 1.02 -12.42
C CYS A 299 -6.86 -0.37 -13.05
N HIS A 300 -5.72 -0.64 -13.70
CA HIS A 300 -5.37 -1.97 -14.22
C HIS A 300 -4.21 -2.57 -13.42
N ILE A 301 -4.40 -3.73 -12.80
CA ILE A 301 -3.38 -4.40 -11.99
C ILE A 301 -3.01 -5.75 -12.63
N TYR A 302 -1.74 -5.97 -12.95
CA TYR A 302 -1.26 -7.19 -13.58
C TYR A 302 -0.29 -7.97 -12.69
N GLY A 303 -0.44 -9.29 -12.61
CA GLY A 303 0.56 -10.11 -11.94
C GLY A 303 0.23 -11.60 -11.86
N THR A 304 1.00 -12.31 -11.04
CA THR A 304 1.00 -13.77 -10.92
C THR A 304 0.85 -14.22 -9.47
N ILE A 305 1.95 -14.26 -8.73
CA ILE A 305 2.01 -14.65 -7.32
C ILE A 305 1.98 -13.40 -6.45
N ASP A 306 1.07 -13.37 -5.46
CA ASP A 306 0.99 -12.36 -4.41
C ASP A 306 1.02 -10.91 -4.94
N PHE A 307 0.44 -10.67 -6.11
CA PHE A 307 0.73 -9.43 -6.84
C PHE A 307 0.00 -8.19 -6.31
N ILE A 308 -0.93 -8.35 -5.36
CA ILE A 308 -1.45 -7.30 -4.47
C ILE A 308 -1.20 -7.73 -3.03
N PHE A 309 -0.21 -7.14 -2.35
CA PHE A 309 0.22 -7.60 -1.04
C PHE A 309 0.63 -6.45 -0.12
N GLY A 310 0.64 -6.69 1.18
CA GLY A 310 0.94 -5.68 2.19
C GLY A 310 -0.10 -5.61 3.31
N ASP A 311 -0.03 -4.56 4.11
CA ASP A 311 -0.86 -4.37 5.31
C ASP A 311 -1.42 -2.94 5.40
N ALA A 312 -1.76 -2.35 4.26
CA ALA A 312 -2.56 -1.13 4.18
C ALA A 312 -4.03 -1.38 4.56
N SER A 313 -4.76 -0.30 4.85
CA SER A 313 -6.21 -0.24 4.66
C SER A 313 -6.46 0.23 3.24
N VAL A 314 -6.83 -0.67 2.33
CA VAL A 314 -6.95 -0.33 0.91
C VAL A 314 -8.29 -0.75 0.32
N VAL A 315 -8.85 0.13 -0.52
CA VAL A 315 -9.99 -0.19 -1.38
C VAL A 315 -9.58 -0.05 -2.85
N PHE A 316 -9.79 -1.12 -3.61
CA PHE A 316 -9.79 -1.12 -5.07
C PHE A 316 -11.23 -1.06 -5.55
N GLN A 317 -11.58 -0.10 -6.39
CA GLN A 317 -12.94 0.10 -6.85
C GLN A 317 -13.00 0.26 -8.36
N ASN A 318 -13.83 -0.55 -9.02
CA ASN A 318 -13.96 -0.55 -10.49
C ASN A 318 -12.62 -0.74 -11.23
N CYS A 319 -11.76 -1.61 -10.69
CA CYS A 319 -10.48 -1.93 -11.30
C CYS A 319 -10.56 -3.22 -12.13
N ASP A 320 -9.71 -3.32 -13.15
CA ASP A 320 -9.43 -4.56 -13.84
C ASP A 320 -8.18 -5.23 -13.25
N ILE A 321 -8.34 -6.48 -12.82
CA ILE A 321 -7.30 -7.30 -12.20
C ILE A 321 -6.95 -8.44 -13.18
N PHE A 322 -5.76 -8.38 -13.75
CA PHE A 322 -5.29 -9.27 -14.80
C PHE A 322 -4.30 -10.32 -14.29
N LEU A 323 -4.72 -11.58 -14.31
CA LEU A 323 -3.87 -12.73 -14.03
C LEU A 323 -2.96 -13.02 -15.23
N ARG A 324 -1.65 -12.98 -15.03
CA ARG A 324 -0.64 -13.31 -16.04
C ARG A 324 -0.21 -14.76 -15.95
N ARG A 325 0.51 -15.23 -16.97
CA ARG A 325 1.14 -16.55 -16.94
C ARG A 325 2.36 -16.56 -15.99
N PRO A 326 2.35 -17.39 -14.93
CA PRO A 326 3.53 -17.60 -14.09
C PRO A 326 4.51 -18.59 -14.75
N MET A 327 5.60 -18.95 -14.05
CA MET A 327 6.44 -20.07 -14.52
C MET A 327 5.66 -21.39 -14.43
N ASP A 328 6.14 -22.39 -15.18
CA ASP A 328 5.55 -23.72 -15.15
C ASP A 328 5.52 -24.28 -13.71
N HIS A 329 4.45 -24.98 -13.37
CA HIS A 329 4.17 -25.54 -12.03
C HIS A 329 3.95 -24.53 -10.89
N GLN A 330 3.95 -23.22 -11.18
CA GLN A 330 3.52 -22.21 -10.21
C GLN A 330 1.99 -22.08 -10.19
N THR A 331 1.51 -21.30 -9.22
CA THR A 331 0.10 -21.04 -8.98
C THR A 331 -0.06 -19.55 -8.74
N ASN A 332 -1.10 -18.96 -9.31
CA ASN A 332 -1.36 -17.54 -9.14
C ASN A 332 -2.12 -17.27 -7.84
N PHE A 333 -1.79 -16.15 -7.20
CA PHE A 333 -2.47 -15.62 -6.02
C PHE A 333 -2.68 -14.13 -6.23
N ILE A 334 -3.94 -13.69 -6.25
CA ILE A 334 -4.23 -12.25 -6.42
C ILE A 334 -3.75 -11.46 -5.22
N THR A 335 -4.05 -11.95 -4.01
CA THR A 335 -3.72 -11.23 -2.77
C THR A 335 -2.87 -12.02 -1.80
N ALA A 336 -1.98 -11.32 -1.09
CA ALA A 336 -1.26 -11.83 0.07
C ALA A 336 -1.28 -10.78 1.20
N GLN A 337 -2.39 -10.73 1.94
CA GLN A 337 -2.60 -9.68 2.94
C GLN A 337 -1.84 -10.00 4.24
N GLY A 338 -1.11 -9.00 4.75
CA GLY A 338 -0.10 -9.11 5.79
C GLY A 338 -0.49 -8.64 7.19
N ARG A 339 -1.78 -8.66 7.57
CA ARG A 339 -2.20 -8.25 8.91
C ARG A 339 -1.74 -9.26 9.97
N ASP A 340 -0.94 -8.80 10.93
CA ASP A 340 -0.29 -9.63 11.94
C ASP A 340 -0.77 -9.37 13.38
N ASP A 341 -1.70 -8.43 13.56
CA ASP A 341 -2.37 -8.15 14.83
C ASP A 341 -3.88 -7.87 14.60
N PRO A 342 -4.79 -8.45 15.41
CA PRO A 342 -6.23 -8.30 15.20
C PRO A 342 -6.74 -6.87 15.43
N ASN A 343 -5.98 -6.03 16.15
CA ASN A 343 -6.36 -4.65 16.45
C ASN A 343 -5.97 -3.67 15.33
N LYS A 344 -5.19 -4.11 14.34
CA LYS A 344 -4.88 -3.29 13.17
C LYS A 344 -6.14 -3.09 12.31
N PRO A 345 -6.43 -1.85 11.87
CA PRO A 345 -7.60 -1.55 11.04
C PRO A 345 -7.43 -1.93 9.56
N THR A 346 -6.41 -2.73 9.22
CA THR A 346 -5.90 -2.97 7.86
C THR A 346 -6.54 -4.16 7.15
N GLY A 347 -6.39 -4.23 5.84
CA GLY A 347 -7.01 -5.24 4.98
C GLY A 347 -7.13 -4.78 3.53
N ILE A 348 -7.39 -5.73 2.64
CA ILE A 348 -7.61 -5.47 1.22
C ILE A 348 -9.10 -5.64 0.89
N SER A 349 -9.74 -4.59 0.38
CA SER A 349 -11.15 -4.60 -0.05
C SER A 349 -11.23 -4.37 -1.55
N ILE A 350 -11.71 -5.36 -2.30
CA ILE A 350 -11.83 -5.32 -3.77
C ILE A 350 -13.31 -5.23 -4.11
N GLN A 351 -13.72 -4.11 -4.70
CA GLN A 351 -15.13 -3.73 -4.87
C GLN A 351 -15.47 -3.47 -6.33
N SER A 352 -16.51 -4.14 -6.84
CA SER A 352 -17.01 -3.91 -8.20
C SER A 352 -15.91 -3.98 -9.26
N CYS A 353 -14.91 -4.84 -9.03
CA CYS A 353 -13.79 -5.03 -9.94
C CYS A 353 -14.11 -6.15 -10.93
N GLN A 354 -13.20 -6.38 -11.87
CA GLN A 354 -13.25 -7.55 -12.76
C GLN A 354 -11.93 -8.29 -12.71
N VAL A 355 -11.98 -9.61 -12.49
CA VAL A 355 -10.80 -10.48 -12.54
C VAL A 355 -10.80 -11.20 -13.88
N LYS A 356 -9.76 -10.94 -14.68
CA LYS A 356 -9.65 -11.36 -16.10
C LYS A 356 -8.31 -12.05 -16.37
N PRO A 357 -8.22 -12.94 -17.37
CA PRO A 357 -6.92 -13.40 -17.82
C PRO A 357 -6.24 -12.28 -18.61
N ALA A 358 -4.94 -12.08 -18.39
CA ALA A 358 -4.12 -11.32 -19.33
C ALA A 358 -3.96 -12.13 -20.62
N TYR A 359 -3.58 -11.44 -21.71
CA TYR A 359 -3.38 -12.07 -23.02
C TYR A 359 -2.40 -13.25 -22.98
N ASP A 360 -1.33 -13.14 -22.19
CA ASP A 360 -0.32 -14.21 -22.05
C ASP A 360 -0.82 -15.41 -21.23
N PHE A 361 -1.94 -15.29 -20.52
CA PHE A 361 -2.51 -16.30 -19.65
C PHE A 361 -3.76 -16.99 -20.20
N ASP A 362 -4.48 -16.37 -21.13
CA ASP A 362 -5.82 -16.82 -21.54
C ASP A 362 -5.85 -18.28 -22.04
N SER A 363 -4.82 -18.70 -22.78
CA SER A 363 -4.68 -20.10 -23.25
C SER A 363 -4.28 -21.11 -22.18
N TYR A 364 -3.87 -20.64 -21.00
CA TYR A 364 -3.38 -21.46 -19.88
C TYR A 364 -4.31 -21.43 -18.66
N LYS A 365 -5.34 -20.58 -18.65
CA LYS A 365 -6.19 -20.31 -17.47
C LYS A 365 -6.84 -21.55 -16.87
N ASP A 366 -7.19 -22.54 -17.68
CA ASP A 366 -7.79 -23.81 -17.22
C ASP A 366 -6.75 -24.82 -16.71
N SER A 367 -5.48 -24.61 -17.04
CA SER A 367 -4.37 -25.53 -16.69
C SER A 367 -3.55 -25.07 -15.48
N ILE A 368 -3.64 -23.78 -15.12
CA ILE A 368 -2.90 -23.17 -14.02
C ILE A 368 -3.88 -22.67 -12.99
N ARG A 369 -3.79 -23.20 -11.76
CA ARG A 369 -4.65 -22.78 -10.66
C ARG A 369 -4.39 -21.31 -10.32
N SER A 370 -5.48 -20.58 -10.09
CA SER A 370 -5.44 -19.21 -9.58
C SER A 370 -6.40 -19.08 -8.40
N TYR A 371 -5.95 -18.36 -7.36
CA TYR A 371 -6.70 -18.14 -6.13
C TYR A 371 -6.87 -16.64 -5.85
N LEU A 372 -7.95 -16.29 -5.15
CA LEU A 372 -8.22 -14.94 -4.65
C LEU A 372 -7.14 -14.44 -3.69
N GLY A 373 -6.52 -15.34 -2.94
CA GLY A 373 -5.37 -15.02 -2.11
C GLY A 373 -4.92 -16.12 -1.16
N ARG A 374 -3.91 -15.80 -0.36
CA ARG A 374 -3.35 -16.64 0.71
C ARG A 374 -2.83 -15.84 1.90
N PRO A 375 -2.86 -16.38 3.14
CA PRO A 375 -2.65 -15.59 4.34
C PRO A 375 -1.17 -15.42 4.69
N TRP A 376 -0.54 -14.37 4.15
CA TRP A 376 0.86 -14.03 4.44
C TRP A 376 1.13 -13.88 5.95
N LYS A 377 0.16 -13.36 6.72
CA LYS A 377 0.24 -13.20 8.17
C LYS A 377 -1.00 -13.72 8.89
N GLN A 378 -0.85 -13.95 10.19
CA GLN A 378 -1.81 -14.70 11.03
C GLN A 378 -3.25 -14.16 10.99
N TYR A 379 -3.45 -12.85 10.86
CA TYR A 379 -4.76 -12.22 10.88
C TYR A 379 -5.16 -11.68 9.50
N SER A 380 -4.61 -12.27 8.42
CA SER A 380 -4.82 -11.86 7.03
C SER A 380 -6.29 -11.53 6.75
N ARG A 381 -6.55 -10.39 6.11
CA ARG A 381 -7.91 -9.90 5.87
C ARG A 381 -8.11 -9.37 4.46
N THR A 382 -8.87 -10.10 3.66
CA THR A 382 -9.16 -9.77 2.26
C THR A 382 -10.63 -10.01 1.95
N LEU A 383 -11.23 -9.11 1.18
CA LEU A 383 -12.60 -9.26 0.70
C LEU A 383 -12.73 -8.98 -0.80
N PHE A 384 -13.56 -9.78 -1.45
CA PHE A 384 -14.04 -9.55 -2.82
C PHE A 384 -15.55 -9.31 -2.78
N LEU A 385 -15.96 -8.09 -3.16
CA LEU A 385 -17.31 -7.57 -3.00
C LEU A 385 -17.84 -7.11 -4.36
N LYS A 386 -18.98 -7.63 -4.79
CA LYS A 386 -19.63 -7.31 -6.09
C LYS A 386 -18.68 -7.42 -7.29
N THR A 387 -17.70 -8.31 -7.20
CA THR A 387 -16.60 -8.43 -8.17
C THR A 387 -16.92 -9.55 -9.16
N ASP A 388 -16.64 -9.30 -10.43
CA ASP A 388 -16.79 -10.29 -11.49
C ASP A 388 -15.56 -11.22 -11.51
N LEU A 389 -15.80 -12.52 -11.29
CA LEU A 389 -14.79 -13.57 -11.19
C LEU A 389 -14.99 -14.56 -12.34
N ASP A 390 -14.67 -14.16 -13.58
CA ASP A 390 -15.06 -14.92 -14.77
C ASP A 390 -14.16 -16.15 -15.06
N GLY A 391 -14.35 -17.21 -14.28
CA GLY A 391 -13.90 -18.58 -14.62
C GLY A 391 -12.44 -18.89 -14.36
N LEU A 392 -11.69 -17.96 -13.77
CA LEU A 392 -10.25 -18.09 -13.52
C LEU A 392 -9.91 -18.67 -12.14
N ILE A 393 -10.86 -18.55 -11.21
CA ILE A 393 -10.65 -18.83 -9.80
C ILE A 393 -10.95 -20.31 -9.54
N ASP A 394 -9.98 -21.02 -8.96
CA ASP A 394 -10.15 -22.39 -8.52
C ASP A 394 -11.39 -22.50 -7.61
N PRO A 395 -12.22 -23.56 -7.70
CA PRO A 395 -13.42 -23.69 -6.87
C PRO A 395 -13.18 -23.55 -5.36
N LYS A 396 -11.98 -23.89 -4.86
CA LYS A 396 -11.58 -23.65 -3.46
C LYS A 396 -11.53 -22.16 -3.10
N GLY A 397 -11.31 -21.28 -4.07
CA GLY A 397 -11.26 -19.82 -3.97
C GLY A 397 -9.98 -19.28 -3.34
N TRP A 398 -9.55 -19.86 -2.22
CA TRP A 398 -8.44 -19.39 -1.40
C TRP A 398 -7.40 -20.50 -1.22
N GLY A 399 -6.12 -20.14 -1.15
CA GLY A 399 -5.04 -21.11 -0.93
C GLY A 399 -4.29 -20.91 0.38
N GLU A 400 -3.73 -22.00 0.88
CA GLU A 400 -3.01 -22.03 2.14
C GLU A 400 -1.66 -21.29 2.01
N TRP A 401 -1.19 -20.69 3.10
CA TRP A 401 0.19 -20.20 3.16
C TRP A 401 1.15 -21.35 3.47
N ASN A 402 0.91 -22.05 4.59
CA ASN A 402 1.66 -23.25 4.99
C ASN A 402 0.85 -24.06 6.01
N GLY A 403 0.31 -25.21 5.60
CA GLY A 403 -0.50 -26.06 6.46
C GLY A 403 -1.71 -25.32 7.04
N ASP A 404 -1.93 -25.45 8.35
CA ASP A 404 -3.05 -24.85 9.07
C ASP A 404 -2.79 -23.40 9.57
N PHE A 405 -1.65 -22.81 9.22
CA PHE A 405 -1.31 -21.45 9.61
C PHE A 405 -2.40 -20.45 9.19
N ALA A 406 -2.81 -19.61 10.15
CA ALA A 406 -3.79 -18.54 10.01
C ALA A 406 -5.23 -18.94 9.67
N LEU A 407 -5.52 -20.19 9.31
CA LEU A 407 -6.83 -20.60 8.77
C LEU A 407 -8.00 -20.33 9.72
N SER A 408 -7.76 -20.33 11.04
CA SER A 408 -8.75 -20.04 12.07
C SER A 408 -8.85 -18.57 12.48
N THR A 409 -7.85 -17.74 12.14
CA THR A 409 -7.72 -16.34 12.59
C THR A 409 -7.84 -15.32 11.47
N LEU A 410 -7.68 -15.74 10.22
CA LEU A 410 -7.87 -14.90 9.04
C LEU A 410 -9.34 -14.46 8.88
N TYR A 411 -9.56 -13.44 8.05
CA TYR A 411 -10.88 -12.99 7.62
C TYR A 411 -10.90 -12.89 6.09
N TYR A 412 -11.40 -13.94 5.42
CA TYR A 412 -11.63 -13.93 3.98
C TYR A 412 -13.11 -13.92 3.67
N GLY A 413 -13.55 -12.90 2.93
CA GLY A 413 -14.95 -12.63 2.66
C GLY A 413 -15.26 -12.54 1.17
N GLU A 414 -16.37 -13.13 0.77
CA GLU A 414 -16.96 -12.94 -0.57
C GLU A 414 -18.39 -12.45 -0.43
N TYR A 415 -18.78 -11.41 -1.18
CA TYR A 415 -20.12 -10.82 -1.14
C TYR A 415 -20.62 -10.49 -2.55
N MET A 416 -21.75 -11.07 -2.96
CA MET A 416 -22.42 -10.75 -4.24
C MET A 416 -21.50 -10.74 -5.48
N ASN A 417 -20.46 -11.57 -5.50
CA ASN A 417 -19.60 -11.72 -6.67
C ASN A 417 -20.38 -12.38 -7.83
N THR A 418 -20.03 -12.02 -9.06
CA THR A 418 -20.63 -12.57 -10.29
C THR A 418 -19.60 -13.29 -11.14
N GLY A 419 -20.02 -13.89 -12.26
CA GLY A 419 -19.13 -14.64 -13.13
C GLY A 419 -19.02 -16.12 -12.74
N SER A 420 -18.48 -16.93 -13.65
CA SER A 420 -18.47 -18.39 -13.53
C SER A 420 -17.60 -18.93 -12.38
N GLY A 421 -16.61 -18.15 -11.91
CA GLY A 421 -15.74 -18.46 -10.77
C GLY A 421 -16.26 -17.98 -9.41
N ALA A 422 -17.41 -17.29 -9.36
CA ALA A 422 -17.97 -16.76 -8.11
C ALA A 422 -18.77 -17.78 -7.28
N SER A 423 -19.00 -18.99 -7.78
CA SER A 423 -19.71 -20.03 -6.99
C SER A 423 -18.95 -20.35 -5.70
N THR A 424 -19.64 -20.24 -4.57
CA THR A 424 -19.06 -20.49 -3.25
C THR A 424 -19.26 -21.92 -2.75
N GLN A 425 -19.94 -22.78 -3.52
CA GLN A 425 -20.36 -24.13 -3.09
C GLN A 425 -19.19 -25.06 -2.70
N ASN A 426 -18.04 -24.89 -3.36
CA ASN A 426 -16.84 -25.73 -3.18
C ASN A 426 -15.66 -24.98 -2.56
N ARG A 427 -15.94 -23.83 -1.92
CA ARG A 427 -14.91 -23.04 -1.24
C ARG A 427 -14.33 -23.83 -0.08
N VAL A 428 -13.14 -23.43 0.34
CA VAL A 428 -12.49 -23.94 1.56
C VAL A 428 -13.41 -23.88 2.78
N THR A 429 -13.27 -24.83 3.70
CA THR A 429 -14.07 -24.93 4.93
C THR A 429 -13.37 -24.32 6.15
N TRP A 430 -12.48 -23.35 5.93
CA TRP A 430 -11.68 -22.76 7.01
C TRP A 430 -12.55 -21.90 7.93
N PRO A 431 -12.31 -21.89 9.26
CA PRO A 431 -13.10 -21.05 10.17
C PRO A 431 -13.01 -19.54 9.87
N GLY A 432 -11.90 -19.09 9.27
CA GLY A 432 -11.72 -17.68 8.89
C GLY A 432 -12.39 -17.26 7.58
N PHE A 433 -12.83 -18.22 6.75
CA PHE A 433 -13.55 -17.96 5.50
C PHE A 433 -15.05 -17.78 5.75
N ARG A 434 -15.68 -16.85 5.03
CA ARG A 434 -17.11 -16.58 5.12
C ARG A 434 -17.69 -16.06 3.81
N VAL A 435 -18.89 -16.52 3.48
CA VAL A 435 -19.76 -15.87 2.50
C VAL A 435 -20.60 -14.86 3.26
N LEU A 436 -20.51 -13.59 2.89
CA LEU A 436 -21.28 -12.52 3.52
C LEU A 436 -22.71 -12.54 2.97
N ASN A 437 -23.70 -12.38 3.84
CA ASN A 437 -25.11 -12.61 3.46
C ASN A 437 -25.93 -11.32 3.30
N ASN A 438 -25.43 -10.18 3.77
CA ASN A 438 -26.15 -8.90 3.78
C ASN A 438 -25.18 -7.72 3.71
N ASP A 439 -25.72 -6.53 3.43
CA ASP A 439 -24.95 -5.29 3.33
C ASP A 439 -24.29 -4.91 4.66
N ASP A 440 -24.90 -5.20 5.82
CA ASP A 440 -24.35 -4.84 7.13
C ASP A 440 -23.01 -5.54 7.41
N GLU A 441 -22.85 -6.78 6.94
CA GLU A 441 -21.60 -7.53 7.03
C GLU A 441 -20.51 -6.99 6.10
N ALA A 442 -20.88 -6.45 4.93
CA ALA A 442 -19.96 -5.93 3.93
C ALA A 442 -19.60 -4.45 4.15
N THR A 443 -20.52 -3.66 4.70
CA THR A 443 -20.40 -2.22 4.93
C THR A 443 -19.14 -1.79 5.72
N PRO A 444 -18.65 -2.54 6.73
CA PRO A 444 -17.39 -2.22 7.41
C PRO A 444 -16.16 -2.15 6.49
N PHE A 445 -16.26 -2.71 5.29
CA PHE A 445 -15.21 -2.75 4.28
C PHE A 445 -15.45 -1.77 3.12
N SER A 446 -16.48 -0.91 3.22
CA SER A 446 -16.79 0.16 2.26
C SER A 446 -15.78 1.31 2.30
N VAL A 447 -15.82 2.19 1.31
CA VAL A 447 -14.97 3.39 1.29
C VAL A 447 -15.23 4.31 2.50
N SER A 448 -16.49 4.50 2.90
CA SER A 448 -16.84 5.32 4.07
C SER A 448 -16.32 4.73 5.39
N GLN A 449 -16.58 3.46 5.68
CA GLN A 449 -16.24 2.92 7.00
C GLN A 449 -14.78 2.47 7.10
N PHE A 450 -14.25 1.88 6.01
CA PHE A 450 -12.91 1.29 6.02
C PHE A 450 -11.82 2.35 5.88
N LEU A 451 -12.04 3.37 5.04
CA LEU A 451 -11.04 4.40 4.73
C LEU A 451 -11.40 5.81 5.25
N GLN A 452 -12.61 6.01 5.77
CA GLN A 452 -13.16 7.36 6.02
C GLN A 452 -13.10 8.20 4.75
N GLY A 453 -13.32 7.57 3.60
CA GLY A 453 -13.03 8.13 2.28
C GLY A 453 -13.76 9.43 1.99
N GLU A 454 -14.95 9.63 2.57
CA GLU A 454 -15.73 10.86 2.43
C GLU A 454 -15.02 12.10 2.98
N GLN A 455 -14.04 11.93 3.88
CA GLN A 455 -13.30 13.04 4.47
C GLN A 455 -12.19 13.58 3.57
N TRP A 456 -11.71 12.79 2.59
CA TRP A 456 -10.48 13.12 1.85
C TRP A 456 -10.51 12.82 0.35
N ILE A 457 -11.26 11.81 -0.10
CA ILE A 457 -11.39 11.49 -1.54
C ILE A 457 -12.10 12.61 -2.32
N PRO A 458 -13.17 13.28 -1.81
CA PRO A 458 -13.83 14.35 -2.55
C PRO A 458 -12.91 15.49 -2.98
N ALA A 459 -11.85 15.80 -2.21
CA ALA A 459 -10.87 16.83 -2.58
C ALA A 459 -10.14 16.51 -3.90
N THR A 460 -10.03 15.23 -4.26
CA THR A 460 -9.41 14.77 -5.51
C THR A 460 -10.34 14.91 -6.72
N GLY A 461 -11.66 14.91 -6.49
CA GLY A 461 -12.72 14.81 -7.50
C GLY A 461 -12.88 13.44 -8.16
N VAL A 462 -12.07 12.46 -7.76
CA VAL A 462 -12.18 11.09 -8.28
C VAL A 462 -13.54 10.52 -7.86
N PRO A 463 -14.29 9.91 -8.79
CA PRO A 463 -15.56 9.29 -8.45
C PRO A 463 -15.33 8.10 -7.53
N PHE A 464 -16.19 7.94 -6.52
CA PHE A 464 -16.18 6.77 -5.66
C PHE A 464 -17.60 6.43 -5.19
N TRP A 465 -17.86 5.15 -4.98
CA TRP A 465 -19.02 4.69 -4.23
C TRP A 465 -18.65 4.61 -2.76
N SER A 466 -19.38 5.35 -1.91
CA SER A 466 -19.11 5.40 -0.48
C SER A 466 -19.45 4.09 0.24
N GLY A 467 -20.54 3.44 -0.16
CA GLY A 467 -21.01 2.14 0.33
C GLY A 467 -20.57 0.96 -0.53
N ILE A 468 -21.08 -0.23 -0.20
CA ILE A 468 -20.89 -1.46 -0.98
C ILE A 468 -21.94 -1.59 -2.08
#